data_AF-A0A074WAJ9-F1
#
_entry.id   AF-A0A074WAJ9-F1
#
_cell.length_a   1.000
_cell.length_b   1.000
_cell.length_c   1.000
_cell.angle_alpha   90.00
_cell.angle_beta   90.00
_cell.angle_gamma   90.00
#
_symmetry.space_group_name_H-M   'P 1'
#
loop_
_entity.id
_entity.type
_entity.pdbx_description
1 polymer ?
#
loop_
_entity_poly.entity_id
_entity_poly.type
_entity_poly.pdbx_seq_one_letter_code
_entity_poly.pdbx_strand_id
1 'polypeptide(L)'
;CTVCCESLHPLEFPAMPPSSDCAHAANVCFSCLQKWVATKVDTNAQAVIDCPRCTTLLSHEDVRRACNFETFAKYDRFAALTVVNGLQNFHWCLRPGCTAGQEHIGGHLGYMQCYACDFEQCLKHKTEWHRGQSCRQYDAQIPGKCPKRGCKASLEREPVWKKCPACQTLIEKTYGCDQMKCTMTRCKQKFCWQCLATWEDMLRY
;
A
#
# COMPACT_ATOMS: atom_id res chain seq x y z
N CYS A 1 -12.34 -30.17 -2.83
CA CYS A 1 -11.70 -28.88 -2.47
C CYS A 1 -12.75 -27.79 -2.59
N THR A 2 -12.88 -26.91 -1.60
CA THR A 2 -13.91 -25.84 -1.61
C THR A 2 -13.59 -24.66 -2.52
N VAL A 3 -12.36 -24.58 -3.06
CA VAL A 3 -11.93 -23.48 -3.93
C VAL A 3 -12.04 -23.87 -5.41
N CYS A 4 -11.47 -25.00 -5.83
CA CYS A 4 -11.57 -25.46 -7.23
C CYS A 4 -12.80 -26.34 -7.51
N CYS A 5 -13.58 -26.70 -6.49
CA CYS A 5 -14.75 -27.59 -6.59
C CYS A 5 -14.44 -29.02 -7.08
N GLU A 6 -13.17 -29.44 -7.09
CA GLU A 6 -12.77 -30.79 -7.50
C GLU A 6 -12.75 -31.78 -6.33
N SER A 7 -13.11 -33.04 -6.60
CA SER A 7 -12.93 -34.17 -5.70
C SER A 7 -11.50 -34.69 -5.84
N LEU A 8 -10.67 -34.48 -4.81
CA LEU A 8 -9.25 -34.81 -4.81
C LEU A 8 -8.94 -35.84 -3.73
N HIS A 9 -7.82 -36.54 -3.89
CA HIS A 9 -7.33 -37.49 -2.89
C HIS A 9 -7.01 -36.76 -1.57
N PRO A 10 -7.24 -37.35 -0.38
CA PRO A 10 -6.97 -36.69 0.91
C PRO A 10 -5.54 -36.15 1.09
N LEU A 11 -4.55 -36.77 0.43
CA LEU A 11 -3.15 -36.31 0.44
C LEU A 11 -2.91 -35.01 -0.34
N GLU A 12 -3.85 -34.57 -1.16
CA GLU A 12 -3.81 -33.26 -1.85
C GLU A 12 -4.23 -32.10 -0.93
N PHE A 13 -4.60 -32.41 0.31
CA PHE A 13 -4.97 -31.42 1.32
C PHE A 13 -3.90 -31.29 2.39
N PRO A 14 -3.64 -30.06 2.88
CA PRO A 14 -2.81 -29.86 4.06
C PRO A 14 -3.33 -30.65 5.27
N ALA A 15 -2.40 -31.20 6.06
CA ALA A 15 -2.74 -31.93 7.29
C ALA A 15 -3.44 -31.05 8.35
N MET A 16 -3.22 -29.74 8.29
CA MET A 16 -3.81 -28.74 9.18
C MET A 16 -4.42 -27.62 8.34
N PRO A 17 -5.43 -26.89 8.86
CA PRO A 17 -5.98 -25.74 8.16
C PRO A 17 -4.92 -24.66 7.86
N PRO A 18 -5.22 -23.70 6.96
CA PRO A 18 -4.26 -22.67 6.55
C PRO A 18 -3.68 -21.83 7.70
N SER A 19 -4.40 -21.70 8.82
CA SER A 19 -3.90 -21.10 10.06
C SER A 19 -4.38 -21.92 11.25
N SER A 20 -3.61 -21.93 12.35
CA SER A 20 -4.03 -22.54 13.62
C SER A 20 -5.29 -21.91 14.21
N ASP A 21 -5.59 -20.65 13.85
CA ASP A 21 -6.75 -19.91 14.33
C ASP A 21 -8.00 -20.13 13.45
N CYS A 22 -7.91 -20.98 12.43
CA CYS A 22 -9.06 -21.37 11.63
C CYS A 22 -9.98 -22.31 12.43
N ALA A 23 -11.22 -21.89 12.67
CA ALA A 23 -12.27 -22.74 13.26
C ALA A 23 -12.84 -23.76 12.25
N HIS A 24 -12.00 -24.32 11.39
CA HIS A 24 -12.43 -25.19 10.32
C HIS A 24 -11.41 -26.22 9.84
N ALA A 25 -11.91 -27.30 9.24
CA ALA A 25 -11.08 -28.33 8.62
C ALA A 25 -10.31 -27.82 7.39
N ALA A 26 -9.23 -28.53 7.05
CA ALA A 26 -8.41 -28.31 5.85
C ALA A 26 -9.14 -28.77 4.58
N ASN A 27 -10.03 -27.92 4.08
CA ASN A 27 -10.90 -28.22 2.93
C ASN A 27 -10.45 -27.54 1.62
N VAL A 28 -9.29 -26.89 1.64
CA VAL A 28 -8.62 -26.26 0.49
C VAL A 28 -7.38 -27.10 0.15
N CYS A 29 -7.25 -27.54 -1.10
CA CYS A 29 -6.09 -28.33 -1.52
C CYS A 29 -4.82 -27.47 -1.60
N PHE A 30 -3.65 -28.13 -1.61
CA PHE A 30 -2.36 -27.47 -1.68
C PHE A 30 -2.23 -26.52 -2.87
N SER A 31 -2.65 -26.95 -4.06
CA SER A 31 -2.51 -26.16 -5.28
C SER A 31 -3.35 -24.87 -5.23
N CYS A 32 -4.57 -24.93 -4.71
CA CYS A 32 -5.42 -23.75 -4.50
C CYS A 32 -4.84 -22.81 -3.44
N LEU A 33 -4.35 -23.36 -2.33
CA LEU A 33 -3.76 -22.57 -1.25
C LEU A 33 -2.48 -21.86 -1.72
N GLN A 34 -1.60 -22.55 -2.43
CA GLN A 34 -0.38 -21.98 -3.00
C GLN A 34 -0.69 -20.87 -4.00
N LYS A 35 -1.63 -21.09 -4.92
CA LYS A 35 -2.07 -20.06 -5.89
C LYS A 35 -2.65 -18.84 -5.19
N TRP A 36 -3.45 -19.04 -4.14
CA TRP A 36 -4.03 -17.96 -3.35
C TRP A 36 -2.94 -17.11 -2.69
N VAL A 37 -2.00 -17.76 -1.99
CA VAL A 37 -0.88 -17.07 -1.35
C VAL A 37 -0.03 -16.34 -2.37
N ALA A 38 0.35 -16.97 -3.49
CA ALA A 38 1.13 -16.32 -4.54
C ALA A 38 0.43 -15.09 -5.10
N THR A 39 -0.87 -15.19 -5.40
CA THR A 39 -1.67 -14.06 -5.89
C THR A 39 -1.71 -12.93 -4.85
N LYS A 40 -1.90 -13.26 -3.57
CA LYS A 40 -1.91 -12.27 -2.49
C LYS A 40 -0.55 -11.61 -2.32
N VAL A 41 0.55 -12.35 -2.42
CA VAL A 41 1.92 -11.79 -2.36
C VAL A 41 2.18 -10.85 -3.52
N ASP A 42 1.78 -11.20 -4.74
CA ASP A 42 2.03 -10.37 -5.92
C ASP A 42 1.10 -9.13 -5.98
N THR A 43 -0.09 -9.19 -5.37
CA THR A 43 -1.07 -8.08 -5.37
C THR A 43 -1.06 -7.24 -4.09
N ASN A 44 -0.52 -7.74 -2.98
CA ASN A 44 -0.51 -7.08 -1.69
C ASN A 44 0.91 -6.73 -1.22
N ALA A 45 1.29 -5.46 -1.40
CA ALA A 45 2.57 -4.94 -0.92
C ALA A 45 2.73 -4.92 0.61
N GLN A 46 1.66 -5.14 1.39
CA GLN A 46 1.69 -5.09 2.86
C GLN A 46 1.93 -6.46 3.53
N ALA A 47 2.10 -7.53 2.74
CA ALA A 47 2.28 -8.91 3.26
C ALA A 47 1.18 -9.37 4.24
N VAL A 48 -0.03 -8.84 4.14
CA VAL A 48 -1.18 -9.29 4.94
C VAL A 48 -1.97 -10.31 4.11
N ILE A 49 -1.98 -11.57 4.56
CA ILE A 49 -2.63 -12.66 3.83
C ILE A 49 -3.71 -13.27 4.71
N ASP A 50 -4.91 -13.36 4.17
CA ASP A 50 -6.08 -13.94 4.82
C ASP A 50 -6.38 -15.33 4.29
N CYS A 51 -6.99 -16.17 5.14
CA CYS A 51 -7.42 -17.51 4.78
C CYS A 51 -8.50 -17.43 3.69
N PRO A 52 -8.38 -18.20 2.59
CA PRO A 52 -9.31 -18.14 1.45
C PRO A 52 -10.76 -18.55 1.82
N ARG A 53 -10.99 -19.07 3.03
CA ARG A 53 -12.29 -19.57 3.46
C ARG A 53 -12.92 -18.82 4.63
N CYS A 54 -12.13 -18.41 5.63
CA CYS A 54 -12.65 -17.76 6.84
C CYS A 54 -12.06 -16.39 7.11
N THR A 55 -11.21 -15.87 6.23
CA THR A 55 -10.56 -14.55 6.34
C THR A 55 -9.65 -14.35 7.57
N THR A 56 -9.48 -15.36 8.42
CA THR A 56 -8.45 -15.38 9.48
C THR A 56 -7.09 -15.09 8.88
N LEU A 57 -6.32 -14.22 9.51
CA LEU A 57 -4.98 -13.85 9.04
C LEU A 57 -4.00 -15.02 9.20
N LEU A 58 -3.16 -15.20 8.19
CA LEU A 58 -2.08 -16.18 8.22
C LEU A 58 -0.88 -15.56 8.94
N SER A 59 -0.29 -16.33 9.85
CA SER A 59 1.01 -16.00 10.44
C SER A 59 2.14 -16.17 9.41
N HIS A 60 3.34 -15.67 9.74
CA HIS A 60 4.52 -15.84 8.90
C HIS A 60 4.83 -17.33 8.64
N GLU A 61 4.65 -18.18 9.66
CA GLU A 61 4.85 -19.63 9.55
C GLU A 61 3.78 -20.31 8.69
N ASP A 62 2.53 -19.86 8.80
CA ASP A 62 1.42 -20.35 7.95
C ASP A 62 1.71 -20.08 6.47
N VAL A 63 2.15 -18.85 6.14
CA VAL A 63 2.52 -18.47 4.77
C VAL A 63 3.71 -19.32 4.29
N ARG A 64 4.72 -19.54 5.14
CA ARG A 64 5.87 -20.39 4.82
C ARG A 64 5.46 -21.81 4.42
N ARG A 65 4.50 -22.38 5.13
CA ARG A 65 3.98 -23.73 4.85
C ARG A 65 3.07 -23.78 3.63
N ALA A 66 2.42 -22.67 3.31
CA ALA A 66 1.40 -22.57 2.28
C ALA A 66 1.94 -22.25 0.87
N CYS A 67 3.24 -21.96 0.70
CA CYS A 67 3.82 -21.59 -0.59
C CYS A 67 5.22 -22.19 -0.82
N ASN A 68 5.75 -21.96 -2.03
CA ASN A 68 7.11 -22.37 -2.40
C ASN A 68 8.14 -21.33 -1.94
N PHE A 69 9.42 -21.69 -2.05
CA PHE A 69 10.54 -20.85 -1.63
C PHE A 69 10.52 -19.45 -2.27
N GLU A 70 10.30 -19.35 -3.58
CA GLU A 70 10.31 -18.06 -4.30
C GLU A 70 9.19 -17.12 -3.84
N THR A 71 7.98 -17.67 -3.68
CA THR A 71 6.82 -16.90 -3.18
C THR A 71 7.06 -16.45 -1.74
N PHE A 72 7.62 -17.33 -0.91
CA PHE A 72 7.92 -17.02 0.47
C PHE A 72 9.00 -15.93 0.59
N ALA A 73 10.05 -15.97 -0.23
CA ALA A 73 11.09 -14.94 -0.23
C ALA A 73 10.55 -13.56 -0.59
N LYS A 74 9.60 -13.48 -1.54
CA LYS A 74 8.89 -12.24 -1.85
C LYS A 74 8.04 -11.76 -0.65
N TYR A 75 7.26 -12.66 -0.06
CA TYR A 75 6.45 -12.38 1.12
C TYR A 75 7.29 -11.85 2.28
N ASP A 76 8.39 -12.53 2.60
CA ASP A 76 9.29 -12.19 3.70
C ASP A 76 9.91 -10.80 3.51
N ARG A 77 10.31 -10.49 2.26
CA ARG A 77 10.75 -9.14 1.89
C ARG A 77 9.67 -8.09 2.15
N PHE A 78 8.42 -8.32 1.73
CA PHE A 78 7.32 -7.38 1.97
C PHE A 78 6.97 -7.24 3.45
N ALA A 79 7.03 -8.33 4.22
CA ALA A 79 6.82 -8.32 5.66
C ALA A 79 7.88 -7.47 6.36
N ALA A 80 9.15 -7.66 6.02
CA ALA A 80 10.25 -6.84 6.53
C ALA A 80 10.10 -5.36 6.14
N LEU A 81 9.76 -5.08 4.88
CA LEU A 81 9.52 -3.71 4.41
C LEU A 81 8.35 -3.04 5.15
N THR A 82 7.30 -3.79 5.50
CA THR A 82 6.16 -3.27 6.25
C THR A 82 6.57 -2.78 7.64
N VAL A 83 7.44 -3.53 8.33
CA VAL A 83 8.02 -3.12 9.62
C VAL A 83 8.90 -1.88 9.46
N VAL A 84 9.81 -1.90 8.48
CA VAL A 84 10.75 -0.81 8.21
C VAL A 84 10.01 0.49 7.81
N ASN A 85 8.97 0.40 7.01
CA ASN A 85 8.14 1.53 6.60
C ASN A 85 7.33 2.14 7.76
N GLY A 86 7.10 1.38 8.83
CA GLY A 86 6.44 1.86 10.04
C GLY A 86 7.35 2.65 10.97
N LEU A 87 8.67 2.59 10.78
CA LEU A 87 9.63 3.32 11.62
C LEU A 87 9.60 4.82 11.28
N GLN A 88 9.23 5.65 12.27
CA GLN A 88 9.02 7.09 12.09
C GLN A 88 10.25 7.82 11.52
N ASN A 89 11.45 7.37 11.88
CA ASN A 89 12.72 8.00 11.49
C ASN A 89 13.40 7.30 10.30
N PHE A 90 12.79 6.27 9.73
CA PHE A 90 13.38 5.57 8.59
C PHE A 90 12.97 6.22 7.27
N HIS A 91 13.93 6.41 6.37
CA HIS A 91 13.67 6.93 5.04
C HIS A 91 14.43 6.16 3.96
N TRP A 92 13.72 5.86 2.87
CA TRP A 92 14.29 5.28 1.67
C TRP A 92 15.01 6.33 0.82
N CYS A 93 16.08 5.91 0.15
CA CYS A 93 16.71 6.72 -0.88
C CYS A 93 15.76 6.90 -2.07
N LEU A 94 15.65 8.13 -2.58
CA LEU A 94 14.78 8.47 -3.72
C LEU A 94 15.48 8.27 -5.08
N ARG A 95 16.79 7.99 -5.09
CA ARG A 95 17.53 7.76 -6.33
C ARG A 95 16.99 6.50 -7.03
N PRO A 96 16.54 6.59 -8.30
CA PRO A 96 16.12 5.41 -9.05
C PRO A 96 17.22 4.35 -9.07
N GLY A 97 16.86 3.10 -8.78
CA GLY A 97 17.79 1.97 -8.71
C GLY A 97 18.51 1.81 -7.37
N CYS A 98 18.42 2.77 -6.45
CA CYS A 98 18.92 2.59 -5.09
C CYS A 98 17.84 1.91 -4.23
N THR A 99 18.23 0.86 -3.50
CA THR A 99 17.34 0.14 -2.56
C THR A 99 17.74 0.36 -1.10
N ALA A 100 18.68 1.27 -0.85
CA ALA A 100 19.12 1.61 0.50
C ALA A 100 18.08 2.48 1.20
N GLY A 101 17.95 2.28 2.50
CA GLY A 101 17.24 3.17 3.41
C GLY A 101 17.99 3.24 4.73
N GLN A 102 17.82 4.33 5.46
CA GLN A 102 18.55 4.59 6.68
C GLN A 102 17.66 5.29 7.70
N GLU A 103 17.97 5.08 8.97
CA GLU A 103 17.35 5.81 10.06
C GLU A 103 18.03 7.18 10.22
N HIS A 104 17.23 8.24 10.31
CA HIS A 104 17.70 9.59 10.51
C HIS A 104 17.53 9.99 11.98
N ILE A 105 18.58 9.76 12.77
CA ILE A 105 18.61 10.10 14.20
C ILE A 105 19.36 11.44 14.35
N GLY A 106 18.67 12.52 14.73
CA GLY A 106 19.33 13.77 15.12
C GLY A 106 19.14 14.99 14.20
N GLY A 107 17.93 15.55 14.19
CA GLY A 107 17.75 17.01 14.31
C GLY A 107 17.91 17.92 13.08
N HIS A 108 18.50 17.48 11.95
CA HIS A 108 18.46 18.29 10.73
C HIS A 108 17.14 18.07 9.98
N LEU A 109 16.17 18.96 10.24
CA LEU A 109 14.79 18.94 9.75
C LEU A 109 14.70 18.99 8.21
N GLY A 110 14.90 17.84 7.58
CA GLY A 110 14.56 17.65 6.17
C GLY A 110 15.72 17.27 5.24
N TYR A 111 16.94 17.05 5.73
CA TYR A 111 18.07 16.61 4.88
C TYR A 111 18.45 15.17 5.16
N MET A 112 18.79 14.42 4.11
CA MET A 112 19.41 13.11 4.20
C MET A 112 20.40 12.95 3.03
N GLN A 113 21.58 12.43 3.33
CA GLN A 113 22.49 11.86 2.34
C GLN A 113 22.45 10.33 2.45
N CYS A 114 22.21 9.66 1.32
CA CYS A 114 22.17 8.21 1.26
C CYS A 114 23.56 7.61 1.50
N TYR A 115 23.72 6.75 2.50
CA TYR A 115 25.01 6.10 2.81
C TYR A 115 25.55 5.20 1.68
N ALA A 116 24.68 4.73 0.78
CA ALA A 116 25.04 3.75 -0.24
C ALA A 116 25.38 4.36 -1.60
N CYS A 117 24.84 5.55 -1.92
CA CYS A 117 24.99 6.15 -3.25
C CYS A 117 25.23 7.66 -3.23
N ASP A 118 25.43 8.24 -2.05
CA ASP A 118 25.66 9.67 -1.79
C ASP A 118 24.58 10.60 -2.31
N PHE A 119 23.41 10.07 -2.68
CA PHE A 119 22.30 10.90 -3.12
C PHE A 119 21.76 11.71 -1.95
N GLU A 120 21.75 13.03 -2.14
CA GLU A 120 21.20 13.96 -1.19
C GLU A 120 19.75 14.27 -1.50
N GLN A 121 18.89 14.19 -0.49
CA GLN A 121 17.46 14.36 -0.65
C GLN A 121 16.84 15.20 0.46
N CYS A 122 15.78 15.91 0.08
CA CYS A 122 14.92 16.61 1.00
C CYS A 122 13.83 15.66 1.54
N LEU A 123 13.88 15.33 2.82
CA LEU A 123 12.91 14.46 3.49
C LEU A 123 11.51 15.09 3.58
N LYS A 124 11.41 16.43 3.53
CA LYS A 124 10.13 17.18 3.53
C LYS A 124 9.45 17.18 2.17
N HIS A 125 10.19 17.52 1.11
CA HIS A 125 9.65 17.63 -0.24
C HIS A 125 9.68 16.32 -1.03
N LYS A 126 10.37 15.29 -0.51
CA LYS A 126 10.60 14.02 -1.19
C LYS A 126 11.17 14.22 -2.60
N THR A 127 12.21 15.06 -2.69
CA THR A 127 12.92 15.41 -3.93
C THR A 127 14.41 15.51 -3.68
N GLU A 128 15.20 15.75 -4.73
CA GLU A 128 16.64 16.04 -4.63
C GLU A 128 16.90 17.24 -3.71
N TRP A 129 18.04 17.22 -3.03
CA TRP A 129 18.37 18.29 -2.09
C TRP A 129 18.59 19.64 -2.79
N HIS A 130 17.83 20.64 -2.34
CA HIS A 130 17.93 22.02 -2.83
C HIS A 130 19.05 22.78 -2.08
N ARG A 131 20.30 22.58 -2.52
CA ARG A 131 21.49 23.24 -1.94
C ARG A 131 21.33 24.76 -1.90
N GLY A 132 21.73 25.39 -0.79
CA GLY A 132 21.67 26.84 -0.63
C GLY A 132 20.28 27.42 -0.42
N GLN A 133 19.25 26.58 -0.32
CA GLN A 133 17.87 27.00 -0.06
C GLN A 133 17.30 26.26 1.15
N SER A 134 16.63 27.00 2.03
CA SER A 134 15.73 26.42 3.03
C SER A 134 14.48 25.85 2.35
N CYS A 135 13.81 24.89 2.99
CA CYS A 135 12.56 24.35 2.44
C CYS A 135 11.51 25.44 2.15
N ARG A 136 11.46 26.48 2.99
CA ARG A 136 10.56 27.63 2.79
C ARG A 136 10.90 28.44 1.54
N GLN A 137 12.18 28.62 1.23
CA GLN A 137 12.62 29.30 0.00
C GLN A 137 12.31 28.44 -1.23
N TYR A 138 12.50 27.12 -1.12
CA TYR A 138 12.15 26.18 -2.18
C TYR A 138 10.64 26.22 -2.50
N ASP A 139 9.78 26.15 -1.47
CA ASP A 139 8.31 26.28 -1.65
C ASP A 139 7.90 27.57 -2.37
N ALA A 140 8.57 28.69 -2.10
CA ALA A 140 8.28 29.98 -2.71
C ALA A 140 8.66 30.07 -4.20
N GLN A 141 9.53 29.18 -4.68
CA GLN A 141 10.00 29.15 -6.06
C GLN A 141 9.18 28.20 -6.94
N ILE A 142 8.36 27.32 -6.36
CA ILE A 142 7.51 26.39 -7.11
C ILE A 142 6.31 27.17 -7.69
N PRO A 143 6.23 27.36 -9.02
CA PRO A 143 5.09 28.04 -9.64
C PRO A 143 3.81 27.23 -9.38
N GLY A 144 2.76 27.88 -8.87
CA GLY A 144 1.46 27.24 -8.58
C GLY A 144 1.19 26.95 -7.09
N LYS A 145 2.21 27.00 -6.22
CA LYS A 145 2.05 26.93 -4.75
C LYS A 145 1.91 28.34 -4.13
N CYS A 146 0.96 29.13 -4.65
CA CYS A 146 0.67 30.42 -4.02
C CYS A 146 0.00 30.19 -2.64
N PRO A 147 0.45 30.82 -1.54
CA PRO A 147 -0.16 30.66 -0.21
C PRO A 147 -1.58 31.23 -0.11
N LYS A 148 -2.03 31.96 -1.13
CA LYS A 148 -3.35 32.58 -1.17
C LYS A 148 -4.35 31.58 -1.73
N ARG A 149 -5.27 31.11 -0.86
CA ARG A 149 -6.53 30.47 -1.26
C ARG A 149 -7.18 31.33 -2.35
N GLY A 150 -7.15 30.90 -3.60
CA GLY A 150 -7.98 31.52 -4.65
C GLY A 150 -7.39 31.77 -6.03
N CYS A 151 -6.17 31.34 -6.38
CA CYS A 151 -5.71 31.45 -7.77
C CYS A 151 -5.62 30.08 -8.46
N LYS A 152 -6.58 29.82 -9.34
CA LYS A 152 -6.67 28.67 -10.24
C LYS A 152 -5.52 28.68 -11.25
N ALA A 153 -4.44 27.94 -11.00
CA ALA A 153 -3.49 27.53 -12.04
C ALA A 153 -2.51 26.46 -11.52
N SER A 154 -3.00 25.24 -11.35
CA SER A 154 -2.16 24.05 -11.49
C SER A 154 -2.95 23.04 -12.31
N LEU A 155 -2.62 22.95 -13.60
CA LEU A 155 -2.78 21.71 -14.35
C LEU A 155 -1.74 20.71 -13.83
N GLU A 156 -1.86 20.32 -12.56
CA GLU A 156 -1.51 18.95 -12.22
C GLU A 156 -2.58 18.13 -12.92
N ARG A 157 -2.20 17.31 -13.91
CA ARG A 157 -3.13 16.31 -14.41
C ARG A 157 -3.47 15.43 -13.21
N GLU A 158 -4.63 15.67 -12.62
CA GLU A 158 -5.11 14.89 -11.49
C GLU A 158 -5.01 13.41 -11.88
N PRO A 159 -4.51 12.54 -11.00
CA PRO A 159 -4.46 11.12 -11.30
C PRO A 159 -5.86 10.68 -11.69
N VAL A 160 -5.96 10.03 -12.85
CA VAL A 160 -7.23 9.58 -13.44
C VAL A 160 -7.94 8.59 -12.51
N TRP A 161 -7.23 8.04 -11.51
CA TRP A 161 -7.75 7.10 -10.52
C TRP A 161 -7.45 7.55 -9.08
N LYS A 162 -8.37 7.30 -8.15
CA LYS A 162 -8.22 7.48 -6.69
C LYS A 162 -8.95 6.34 -5.95
N LYS A 163 -8.59 6.09 -4.69
CA LYS A 163 -9.25 5.08 -3.85
C LYS A 163 -10.52 5.64 -3.21
N CYS A 164 -11.56 4.81 -3.11
CA CYS A 164 -12.76 5.12 -2.35
C CYS A 164 -12.43 5.27 -0.86
N PRO A 165 -12.86 6.35 -0.19
CA PRO A 165 -12.59 6.52 1.25
C PRO A 165 -13.25 5.44 2.11
N ALA A 166 -14.40 4.89 1.69
CA ALA A 166 -15.15 3.90 2.47
C ALA A 166 -14.68 2.46 2.25
N CYS A 167 -14.41 2.05 0.99
CA CYS A 167 -14.10 0.65 0.66
C CYS A 167 -12.73 0.45 -0.01
N GLN A 168 -11.94 1.52 -0.17
CA GLN A 168 -10.58 1.49 -0.74
C GLN A 168 -10.46 0.95 -2.17
N THR A 169 -11.57 0.70 -2.86
CA THR A 169 -11.60 0.33 -4.29
C THR A 169 -11.08 1.49 -5.14
N LEU A 170 -10.26 1.18 -6.15
CA LEU A 170 -9.83 2.16 -7.15
C LEU A 170 -11.00 2.58 -8.04
N ILE A 171 -11.23 3.89 -8.12
CA ILE A 171 -12.29 4.51 -8.93
C ILE A 171 -11.60 5.42 -9.92
N GLU A 172 -12.09 5.44 -11.16
CA GLU A 172 -11.64 6.34 -12.22
C GLU A 172 -12.48 7.63 -12.24
N LYS A 173 -11.85 8.80 -12.47
CA LYS A 173 -12.55 10.08 -12.53
C LYS A 173 -13.47 10.11 -13.75
N THR A 174 -14.77 10.17 -13.52
CA THR A 174 -15.73 10.55 -14.57
C THR A 174 -15.60 12.05 -14.83
N TYR A 175 -15.35 12.43 -16.08
CA TYR A 175 -15.13 13.82 -16.49
C TYR A 175 -16.26 14.76 -16.02
N GLY A 176 -15.90 15.91 -15.45
CA GLY A 176 -16.82 17.04 -15.25
C GLY A 176 -17.46 17.22 -13.87
N CYS A 177 -17.33 16.27 -12.93
CA CYS A 177 -17.88 16.44 -11.58
C CYS A 177 -16.95 15.91 -10.47
N ASP A 178 -16.68 16.73 -9.46
CA ASP A 178 -15.90 16.32 -8.29
C ASP A 178 -16.74 15.57 -7.24
N GLN A 179 -18.06 15.43 -7.45
CA GLN A 179 -18.92 14.59 -6.64
C GLN A 179 -18.95 13.18 -7.22
N MET A 180 -18.22 12.27 -6.59
CA MET A 180 -18.07 10.91 -7.10
C MET A 180 -18.82 9.90 -6.24
N LYS A 181 -19.34 8.89 -6.92
CA LYS A 181 -20.02 7.76 -6.29
C LYS A 181 -19.19 6.51 -6.52
N CYS A 182 -18.95 5.74 -5.48
CA CYS A 182 -18.25 4.47 -5.61
C CYS A 182 -18.97 3.56 -6.61
N THR A 183 -18.24 3.08 -7.62
CA THR A 183 -18.72 2.15 -8.66
C THR A 183 -18.95 0.74 -8.11
N MET A 184 -18.36 0.42 -6.96
CA MET A 184 -18.57 -0.86 -6.29
C MET A 184 -20.02 -1.00 -5.81
N THR A 185 -20.72 -2.00 -6.33
CA THR A 185 -22.16 -2.24 -6.10
C THR A 185 -22.55 -2.37 -4.62
N ARG A 186 -21.61 -2.84 -3.78
CA ARG A 186 -21.80 -3.01 -2.33
C ARG A 186 -21.48 -1.75 -1.50
N CYS A 187 -20.75 -0.79 -2.04
CA CYS A 187 -20.34 0.43 -1.31
C CYS A 187 -21.24 1.62 -1.66
N LYS A 188 -21.35 1.97 -2.95
CA LYS A 188 -22.18 3.08 -3.48
C LYS A 188 -22.03 4.44 -2.75
N GLN A 189 -21.01 4.63 -1.93
CA GLN A 189 -20.82 5.84 -1.12
C GLN A 189 -20.51 7.04 -2.00
N LYS A 190 -21.07 8.20 -1.63
CA LYS A 190 -20.79 9.50 -2.27
C LYS A 190 -19.66 10.21 -1.53
N PHE A 191 -18.68 10.72 -2.27
CA PHE A 191 -17.52 11.39 -1.72
C PHE A 191 -17.00 12.47 -2.67
N CYS A 192 -16.23 13.42 -2.13
CA CYS A 192 -15.54 14.43 -2.93
C CYS A 192 -14.27 13.85 -3.54
N TRP A 193 -14.08 13.98 -4.84
CA TRP A 193 -12.87 13.55 -5.53
C TRP A 193 -11.62 14.34 -5.11
N GLN A 194 -11.78 15.61 -4.72
CA GLN A 194 -10.65 16.46 -4.34
C GLN A 194 -10.15 16.15 -2.92
N CYS A 195 -11.05 16.09 -1.94
CA CYS A 195 -10.67 15.92 -0.53
C CYS A 195 -10.88 14.51 0.03
N LEU A 196 -11.46 13.59 -0.76
CA LEU A 196 -11.76 12.20 -0.37
C LEU A 196 -12.65 12.06 0.89
N ALA A 197 -13.26 13.14 1.38
CA ALA A 197 -14.22 13.06 2.46
C ALA A 197 -15.57 12.53 1.96
N THR A 198 -16.24 11.73 2.80
CA THR A 198 -17.60 11.25 2.50
C THR A 198 -18.62 12.35 2.78
N TRP A 199 -19.81 12.23 2.22
CA TRP A 199 -20.88 13.20 2.53
C TRP A 199 -21.28 13.19 4.01
N GLU A 200 -21.14 12.06 4.71
CA GLU A 200 -21.34 11.99 6.16
C GLU A 200 -20.32 12.84 6.92
N ASP A 201 -19.06 12.88 6.45
CA ASP A 201 -18.00 13.71 7.04
C ASP A 201 -18.24 15.21 6.78
N MET A 202 -18.87 15.55 5.66
CA MET A 202 -19.22 16.94 5.31
C MET A 202 -20.46 17.48 6.03
N LEU A 203 -21.28 16.62 6.63
CA LEU A 203 -22.44 17.03 7.45
C LEU A 203 -22.09 17.15 8.94
N ARG A 204 -20.86 16.81 9.33
CA ARG A 204 -20.34 16.88 10.72
C ARG A 204 -19.49 18.13 11.00
N TYR A 205 -19.36 19.02 10.01
CA TYR A 205 -18.72 20.33 10.09
C TYR A 205 -19.69 21.39 9.54
#